data_AF-A0A1H4A0H6-F1
#
_entry.id   AF-A0A1H4A0H6-F1
#
_cell.length_a   1.000
_cell.length_b   1.000
_cell.length_c   1.000
_cell.angle_alpha   90.00
_cell.angle_beta   90.00
_cell.angle_gamma   90.00
#
_symmetry.space_group_name_H-M   'P 1'
#
loop_
_entity.id
_entity.type
_entity.pdbx_description
1 polymer ?
#
loop_
_entity_poly.entity_id
_entity_poly.type
_entity_poly.pdbx_seq_one_letter_code
_entity_poly.pdbx_strand_id
1 'polypeptide(L)'
;MTYHTASQSWAKGKPIFFENGKRVSLQRGRELFENGIFGEAEHLKEWFDSETKGGRLARSAAMLCQSADFRLWLDRRRRAKFNMDIPDGTHTEDDAREFICEACGIKSRAELDHNPDAAALFRKVQQAFGRYQNHHRSQRDAN
;
A
#
# COMPACT_ATOMS: atom_id res chain seq x y z
N MET A 1 -0.12 -35.47 -18.74
CA MET A 1 -0.34 -34.61 -17.55
C MET A 1 1.00 -34.15 -17.03
N THR A 2 1.38 -32.88 -17.21
CA THR A 2 2.51 -32.28 -16.50
C THR A 2 2.08 -31.97 -15.08
N TYR A 3 2.61 -32.70 -14.11
CA TYR A 3 2.39 -32.43 -12.70
C TYR A 3 3.00 -31.07 -12.37
N HIS A 4 2.17 -30.10 -11.98
CA HIS A 4 2.66 -28.85 -11.42
C HIS A 4 3.17 -29.16 -10.01
N THR A 5 4.48 -29.34 -9.87
CA THR A 5 5.10 -29.59 -8.58
C THR A 5 5.56 -28.26 -8.00
N ALA A 6 4.82 -27.75 -7.03
CA ALA A 6 5.28 -26.65 -6.19
C ALA A 6 5.64 -27.19 -4.80
N SER A 7 6.69 -26.64 -4.21
CA SER A 7 7.09 -26.96 -2.84
C SER A 7 7.52 -25.70 -2.08
N GLN A 8 7.48 -25.79 -0.76
CA GLN A 8 7.92 -24.73 0.14
C GLN A 8 8.95 -25.26 1.13
N SER A 9 9.90 -24.41 1.50
CA SER A 9 10.89 -24.67 2.55
C SER A 9 11.11 -23.39 3.37
N TRP A 10 11.88 -23.48 4.44
CA TRP A 10 12.17 -22.35 5.31
C TRP A 10 13.68 -22.12 5.39
N ALA A 11 14.10 -20.86 5.31
CA ALA A 11 15.47 -20.48 5.58
C ALA A 11 15.50 -19.19 6.40
N LYS A 12 16.23 -19.21 7.52
CA LYS A 12 16.37 -18.05 8.43
C LYS A 12 15.00 -17.46 8.85
N GLY A 13 14.00 -18.32 9.10
CA GLY A 13 12.65 -17.89 9.49
C GLY A 13 11.83 -17.25 8.36
N LYS A 14 12.27 -17.36 7.10
CA LYS A 14 11.52 -16.91 5.92
C LYS A 14 11.14 -18.08 5.03
N PRO A 15 9.91 -18.17 4.52
CA PRO A 15 9.55 -19.19 3.55
C PRO A 15 10.23 -18.93 2.20
N ILE A 16 10.68 -20.02 1.59
CA ILE A 16 11.23 -20.10 0.23
C ILE A 16 10.30 -21.00 -0.57
N PHE A 17 9.97 -20.57 -1.78
CA PHE A 17 9.05 -21.28 -2.65
C PHE A 17 9.78 -21.78 -3.89
N PHE A 18 9.36 -22.94 -4.38
CA PHE A 18 9.85 -23.57 -5.58
C PHE A 18 8.68 -23.97 -6.47
N GLU A 19 8.83 -23.74 -7.77
CA GLU A 19 7.90 -24.17 -8.80
C GLU A 19 8.71 -24.95 -9.84
N ASN A 20 8.32 -26.20 -10.10
CA ASN A 20 9.04 -27.11 -11.00
C ASN A 20 10.55 -27.25 -10.67
N GLY A 21 10.88 -27.28 -9.37
CA GLY A 21 12.26 -27.37 -8.86
C GLY A 21 13.08 -26.07 -8.94
N LYS A 22 12.53 -24.98 -9.46
CA LYS A 22 13.20 -23.67 -9.51
C LYS A 22 12.69 -22.76 -8.40
N ARG A 23 13.60 -22.04 -7.75
CA ARG A 23 13.23 -21.04 -6.74
C ARG A 23 12.45 -19.90 -7.39
N VAL A 24 11.30 -19.55 -6.83
CA VAL A 24 10.47 -18.43 -7.27
C VAL A 24 10.49 -17.29 -6.26
N SER A 25 9.98 -16.12 -6.68
CA SER A 25 9.84 -14.96 -5.79
C SER A 25 8.84 -15.22 -4.68
N LEU A 26 8.92 -14.45 -3.59
CA LEU A 26 7.91 -14.52 -2.51
C LEU A 26 6.51 -14.17 -3.00
N GLN A 27 6.39 -13.24 -3.94
CA GLN A 27 5.11 -12.89 -4.54
C GLN A 27 4.50 -14.09 -5.27
N ARG A 28 5.29 -14.78 -6.09
CA ARG A 28 4.84 -16.01 -6.76
C ARG A 28 4.50 -17.12 -5.76
N GLY A 29 5.27 -17.24 -4.69
CA GLY A 29 4.98 -18.16 -3.58
C GLY A 29 3.66 -17.87 -2.87
N ARG A 30 3.35 -16.59 -2.65
CA ARG A 30 2.07 -16.13 -2.10
C ARG A 30 0.91 -16.48 -3.03
N GLU A 31 1.04 -16.23 -4.34
CA GLU A 31 0.02 -16.62 -5.32
C GLU A 31 -0.26 -18.13 -5.27
N LEU A 32 0.79 -18.96 -5.19
CA LEU A 32 0.65 -20.41 -5.06
C LEU A 32 -0.07 -20.80 -3.76
N PHE A 33 0.25 -20.14 -2.64
CA PHE A 33 -0.42 -20.34 -1.37
C PHE A 33 -1.91 -19.94 -1.42
N GLU A 34 -2.23 -18.77 -1.98
CA GLU A 34 -3.60 -18.28 -2.15
C GLU A 34 -4.43 -19.16 -3.09
N ASN A 35 -3.79 -19.80 -4.08
CA ASN A 35 -4.40 -20.81 -4.95
C ASN A 35 -4.56 -22.18 -4.29
N GLY A 36 -4.22 -22.32 -3.00
CA GLY A 36 -4.37 -23.56 -2.24
C GLY A 36 -3.35 -24.66 -2.57
N ILE A 37 -2.29 -24.34 -3.32
CA ILE A 37 -1.29 -25.33 -3.78
C ILE A 37 -0.55 -25.99 -2.61
N PHE A 38 -0.38 -25.27 -1.49
CA PHE A 38 0.34 -25.76 -0.31
C PHE A 38 -0.59 -26.28 0.80
N GLY A 39 -1.90 -26.41 0.56
CA GLY A 39 -2.88 -26.86 1.56
C GLY A 39 -2.99 -25.95 2.79
N GLU A 40 -3.41 -26.50 3.93
CA GLU A 40 -3.53 -25.80 5.22
C GLU A 40 -2.17 -25.60 5.90
N ALA A 41 -1.24 -24.94 5.21
CA ALA A 41 0.03 -24.55 5.80
C ALA A 41 -0.19 -23.38 6.77
N GLU A 42 -0.64 -23.69 7.99
CA GLU A 42 -0.97 -22.72 9.04
C GLU A 42 0.20 -21.77 9.34
N HIS A 43 1.43 -22.31 9.38
CA HIS A 43 2.67 -21.52 9.52
C HIS A 43 2.93 -20.55 8.35
N LEU A 44 2.56 -20.92 7.11
CA LEU A 44 2.67 -20.00 5.97
C LEU A 44 1.64 -18.88 6.09
N LYS A 45 0.41 -19.22 6.48
CA LYS A 45 -0.65 -18.23 6.72
C LYS A 45 -0.21 -17.21 7.76
N GLU A 46 0.24 -17.69 8.92
CA GLU A 46 0.64 -16.85 10.05
C GLU A 46 1.86 -15.99 9.69
N TRP A 47 2.83 -16.55 8.97
CA TRP A 47 3.98 -15.78 8.50
C TRP A 47 3.57 -14.70 7.50
N PHE A 48 2.74 -15.02 6.51
CA PHE A 48 2.24 -14.02 5.57
C PHE A 48 1.41 -12.93 6.27
N ASP A 49 0.60 -13.29 7.25
CA ASP A 49 -0.20 -12.34 8.04
C ASP A 49 0.72 -11.41 8.86
N SER A 50 1.77 -11.98 9.46
CA SER A 50 2.81 -11.24 10.18
C SER A 50 3.62 -10.32 9.26
N GLU A 51 3.89 -10.76 8.04
CA GLU A 51 4.63 -9.99 7.04
C GLU A 51 3.76 -8.87 6.47
N THR A 52 2.44 -9.08 6.32
CA THR A 52 1.49 -8.00 5.98
C THR A 52 1.30 -6.96 7.09
N LYS A 53 1.98 -7.06 8.23
CA LYS A 53 2.04 -5.96 9.18
C LYS A 53 2.83 -4.82 8.56
N GLY A 54 2.11 -3.77 8.16
CA GLY A 54 2.67 -2.62 7.46
C GLY A 54 3.95 -2.06 8.09
N GLY A 55 4.96 -1.85 7.26
CA GLY A 55 6.27 -1.35 7.63
C GLY A 55 6.29 0.17 7.80
N ARG A 56 7.40 0.81 7.41
CA ARG A 56 7.60 2.25 7.61
C ARG A 56 6.72 3.08 6.68
N LEU A 57 6.53 2.63 5.43
CA LEU A 57 5.71 3.35 4.45
C LEU A 57 4.22 3.26 4.82
N ALA A 58 3.75 2.09 5.23
CA ALA A 58 2.38 1.90 5.70
C ALA A 58 2.06 2.80 6.91
N ARG A 59 2.98 2.90 7.88
CA ARG A 59 2.85 3.81 9.02
C ARG A 59 2.86 5.28 8.60
N SER A 60 3.75 5.65 7.68
CA SER A 60 3.80 7.02 7.14
C SER A 60 2.52 7.37 6.40
N ALA A 61 1.96 6.45 5.61
CA ALA A 61 0.68 6.62 4.94
C ALA A 61 -0.46 6.78 5.94
N ALA A 62 -0.49 6.00 7.02
CA ALA A 62 -1.48 6.13 8.08
C ALA A 62 -1.43 7.51 8.77
N MET A 63 -0.23 7.98 9.13
CA MET A 63 -0.04 9.33 9.68
C MET A 63 -0.46 10.43 8.70
N LEU A 64 -0.21 10.23 7.41
CA LEU A 64 -0.64 11.18 6.38
C LEU A 64 -2.17 11.24 6.26
N CYS A 65 -2.87 10.09 6.34
CA CYS A 65 -4.34 10.04 6.34
C CYS A 65 -4.95 10.82 7.52
N GLN A 66 -4.28 10.78 8.68
CA GLN A 66 -4.69 11.50 9.89
C GLN A 66 -4.49 13.01 9.80
N SER A 67 -3.64 13.49 8.90
CA SER A 67 -3.37 14.92 8.76
C SER A 67 -4.58 15.68 8.21
N ALA A 68 -5.01 16.74 8.89
CA ALA A 68 -6.09 17.61 8.43
C ALA A 68 -5.72 18.37 7.15
N ASP A 69 -4.44 18.78 7.02
CA ASP A 69 -3.94 19.44 5.80
C ASP A 69 -4.02 18.52 4.59
N PHE A 70 -3.76 17.22 4.77
CA PHE A 70 -3.85 16.24 3.70
C PHE A 70 -5.29 16.04 3.24
N ARG A 71 -6.23 15.96 4.19
CA ARG A 71 -7.68 15.87 3.90
C ARG A 71 -8.17 17.10 3.14
N LEU A 72 -7.76 18.30 3.56
CA LEU A 72 -8.07 19.55 2.87
C LEU A 72 -7.52 19.60 1.43
N TRP A 73 -6.30 19.10 1.22
CA TRP A 73 -5.72 18.99 -0.12
C TRP A 73 -6.53 18.04 -1.02
N LEU A 74 -7.04 16.93 -0.47
CA LEU A 74 -7.90 15.99 -1.19
C LEU A 74 -9.24 16.63 -1.58
N ASP A 75 -9.89 17.35 -0.67
CA ASP A 75 -11.14 18.09 -0.97
C ASP A 75 -10.94 19.01 -2.18
N ARG A 76 -9.88 19.83 -2.16
CA ARG A 76 -9.56 20.77 -3.26
C ARG A 76 -9.23 20.05 -4.56
N ARG A 77 -8.51 18.93 -4.49
CA ARG A 77 -8.15 18.13 -5.66
C ARG A 77 -9.37 17.46 -6.29
N ARG A 78 -10.29 16.91 -5.48
CA ARG A 78 -11.55 16.32 -6.00
C ARG A 78 -12.47 17.40 -6.55
N ARG A 79 -12.59 18.56 -5.89
CA ARG A 79 -13.33 19.73 -6.39
C ARG A 79 -12.87 20.10 -7.80
N ALA A 80 -11.55 20.20 -8.02
CA ALA A 80 -10.98 20.50 -9.34
C ALA A 80 -11.15 19.38 -10.37
N LYS A 81 -11.05 18.10 -9.97
CA LYS A 81 -11.12 16.96 -10.89
C LYS A 81 -12.56 16.65 -11.34
N PHE A 82 -13.53 16.76 -10.44
CA PHE A 82 -14.93 16.40 -10.70
C PHE A 82 -15.84 17.62 -10.90
N ASN A 83 -15.31 18.83 -10.79
CA ASN A 83 -16.06 20.09 -10.88
C ASN A 83 -17.26 20.11 -9.92
N MET A 84 -17.09 19.53 -8.73
CA MET A 84 -18.11 19.39 -7.68
C MET A 84 -17.82 20.33 -6.52
N ASP A 85 -18.82 21.04 -6.02
CA ASP A 85 -18.69 21.92 -4.85
C ASP A 85 -18.71 21.11 -3.54
N ILE A 86 -17.55 20.56 -3.17
CA ILE A 86 -17.36 19.80 -1.92
C ILE A 86 -16.85 20.77 -0.86
N PRO A 87 -17.50 20.93 0.30
CA PRO A 87 -16.98 21.80 1.37
C PRO A 87 -15.69 21.25 1.99
N ASP A 88 -14.81 22.15 2.44
CA ASP A 88 -13.53 21.80 3.04
C ASP A 88 -13.74 21.01 4.34
N GLY A 89 -13.12 19.84 4.48
CA GLY A 89 -13.25 18.97 5.65
C GLY A 89 -14.28 17.85 5.49
N THR A 90 -14.78 17.60 4.28
CA THR A 90 -15.70 16.48 4.00
C THR A 90 -14.97 15.14 3.98
N HIS A 91 -13.68 15.12 3.60
CA HIS A 91 -12.92 13.88 3.53
C HIS A 91 -12.48 13.39 4.90
N THR A 92 -12.79 12.13 5.18
CA THR A 92 -12.40 11.42 6.39
C THR A 92 -11.03 10.76 6.24
N GLU A 93 -10.52 10.18 7.33
CA GLU A 93 -9.32 9.35 7.28
C GLU A 93 -9.50 8.13 6.37
N ASP A 94 -10.73 7.62 6.23
CA ASP A 94 -11.02 6.48 5.36
C ASP A 94 -10.93 6.87 3.89
N ASP A 95 -11.47 8.03 3.52
CA ASP A 95 -11.34 8.56 2.16
C ASP A 95 -9.87 8.79 1.78
N ALA A 96 -9.06 9.29 2.72
CA ALA A 96 -7.63 9.48 2.51
C ALA A 96 -6.91 8.14 2.31
N ARG A 97 -7.30 7.10 3.05
CA ARG A 97 -6.81 5.73 2.86
C ARG A 97 -7.20 5.22 1.48
N GLU A 98 -8.47 5.31 1.10
CA GLU A 98 -8.95 4.83 -0.20
C GLU A 98 -8.23 5.53 -1.34
N PHE A 99 -8.01 6.84 -1.23
CA PHE A 99 -7.24 7.58 -2.22
C PHE A 99 -5.81 7.04 -2.37
N ILE A 100 -5.10 6.77 -1.27
CA ILE A 100 -3.73 6.21 -1.34
C ILE A 100 -3.75 4.81 -1.96
N CYS A 101 -4.72 3.98 -1.57
CA CYS A 101 -4.91 2.65 -2.13
C CYS A 101 -5.17 2.68 -3.64
N GLU A 102 -6.10 3.51 -4.10
CA GLU A 102 -6.41 3.71 -5.53
C GLU A 102 -5.22 4.28 -6.29
N ALA A 103 -4.57 5.33 -5.77
CA ALA A 103 -3.42 5.97 -6.41
C ALA A 103 -2.20 5.06 -6.54
N CYS A 104 -2.03 4.11 -5.60
CA CYS A 104 -0.91 3.17 -5.61
C CYS A 104 -1.27 1.81 -6.19
N GLY A 105 -2.54 1.54 -6.53
CA GLY A 105 -3.01 0.26 -7.05
C GLY A 105 -2.94 -0.89 -6.04
N ILE A 106 -3.11 -0.59 -4.75
CA ILE A 106 -3.02 -1.56 -3.65
C ILE A 106 -4.34 -1.64 -2.88
N LYS A 107 -4.61 -2.79 -2.26
CA LYS A 107 -5.82 -2.99 -1.45
C LYS A 107 -5.60 -2.58 0.01
N SER A 108 -4.35 -2.60 0.47
CA SER A 108 -3.99 -2.21 1.84
C SER A 108 -2.72 -1.38 1.89
N ARG A 109 -2.68 -0.38 2.78
CA ARG A 109 -1.50 0.44 3.06
C ARG A 109 -0.26 -0.40 3.43
N ALA A 110 -0.47 -1.58 4.00
CA ALA A 110 0.61 -2.52 4.31
C ALA A 110 1.41 -2.94 3.08
N GLU A 111 0.76 -3.04 1.92
CA GLU A 111 1.39 -3.46 0.67
C GLU A 111 2.41 -2.43 0.15
N LEU A 112 2.37 -1.19 0.64
CA LEU A 112 3.36 -0.16 0.29
C LEU A 112 4.80 -0.57 0.60
N ASP A 113 5.02 -1.31 1.69
CA ASP A 113 6.37 -1.74 2.07
C ASP A 113 6.86 -2.96 1.29
N HIS A 114 5.96 -3.66 0.59
CA HIS A 114 6.28 -4.90 -0.13
C HIS A 114 6.29 -4.73 -1.65
N ASN A 115 5.57 -3.72 -2.17
CA ASN A 115 5.51 -3.43 -3.59
C ASN A 115 6.33 -2.17 -3.90
N PRO A 116 7.51 -2.30 -4.56
CA PRO A 116 8.36 -1.16 -4.87
C PRO A 116 7.71 -0.18 -5.85
N ASP A 117 6.84 -0.64 -6.74
CA ASP A 117 6.08 0.21 -7.66
C ASP A 117 5.05 1.05 -6.90
N ALA A 118 4.30 0.42 -5.97
CA ALA A 118 3.36 1.13 -5.10
C ALA A 118 4.09 2.15 -4.20
N ALA A 119 5.26 1.80 -3.67
CA ALA A 119 6.10 2.71 -2.89
C ALA A 119 6.53 3.93 -3.72
N ALA A 120 6.89 3.73 -4.99
CA ALA A 120 7.27 4.83 -5.88
C ALA A 120 6.08 5.75 -6.18
N LEU A 121 4.88 5.21 -6.36
CA LEU A 121 3.66 6.00 -6.52
C LEU A 121 3.31 6.78 -5.24
N PHE A 122 3.42 6.15 -4.07
CA PHE A 122 3.19 6.82 -2.79
C PHE A 122 4.15 8.00 -2.58
N ARG A 123 5.43 7.85 -2.94
CA ARG A 123 6.39 8.97 -2.91
C ARG A 123 5.98 10.14 -3.80
N LYS A 124 5.39 9.88 -4.98
CA LYS A 124 4.85 10.95 -5.85
C LYS A 124 3.68 11.68 -5.18
N VAL A 125 2.80 10.95 -4.50
CA VAL A 125 1.70 11.55 -3.71
C VAL A 125 2.27 12.46 -2.60
N GLN A 126 3.27 11.98 -1.86
CA GLN A 126 3.94 12.77 -0.82
C GLN A 126 4.58 14.05 -1.39
N GLN A 127 5.24 13.97 -2.55
CA GLN A 127 5.82 15.15 -3.20
C GLN A 127 4.74 16.15 -3.65
N ALA A 128 3.64 15.67 -4.22
CA ALA A 128 2.54 16.54 -4.63
C ALA A 128 1.92 17.28 -3.43
N PHE A 129 1.73 16.57 -2.31
CA PHE A 129 1.27 17.16 -1.07
C PHE A 129 2.28 18.16 -0.49
N GLY A 130 3.57 17.83 -0.47
CA GLY A 130 4.62 18.74 0.01
C GLY A 130 4.68 20.06 -0.79
N ARG A 131 4.47 20.01 -2.11
CA ARG A 131 4.35 21.23 -2.93
C ARG A 131 3.15 22.08 -2.54
N TYR A 132 2.01 21.43 -2.26
CA TYR A 132 0.82 22.11 -1.75
C TYR A 132 1.07 22.75 -0.38
N GLN A 133 1.71 22.03 0.55
CA GLN A 133 2.05 22.55 1.88
C GLN A 133 2.96 23.77 1.80
N ASN A 134 4.01 23.75 0.96
CA ASN A 134 4.87 24.91 0.78
C ASN A 134 4.09 26.12 0.25
N HIS A 135 3.21 25.92 -0.73
CA HIS A 135 2.40 26.99 -1.29
C HIS A 135 1.35 27.54 -0.29
N HIS A 136 0.81 26.69 0.58
CA HIS A 136 -0.17 27.09 1.61
C HIS A 136 0.49 27.76 2.81
N ARG A 137 1.70 27.33 3.17
CA ARG A 137 2.53 27.95 4.22
C ARG A 137 2.94 29.37 3.85
N SER A 138 3.44 29.57 2.62
CA SER A 138 3.78 30.91 2.11
C SER A 138 2.58 31.87 2.07
N GLN A 139 1.34 31.37 2.00
CA GLN A 139 0.14 32.20 2.06
C GLN A 139 -0.32 32.53 3.48
N ARG A 140 -0.06 31.65 4.47
CA ARG A 140 -0.39 31.90 5.89
C ARG A 140 0.58 32.87 6.54
N ASP A 141 1.85 32.85 6.15
CA ASP A 141 2.88 33.74 6.71
C ASP A 141 2.85 35.16 6.08
N ALA A 142 2.04 35.37 5.03
CA ALA A 142 1.89 36.64 4.32
C ALA A 142 0.65 37.46 4.74
N ASN A 143 -0.04 37.04 5.80
CA ASN A 143 -1.23 37.70 6.36
C ASN A 143 -1.11 37.84 7.88
#